data_AF-A0A853AK80-F1
#
_entry.id   AF-A0A853AK80-F1
#
_cell.length_a   1.000
_cell.length_b   1.000
_cell.length_c   1.000
_cell.angle_alpha   90.00
_cell.angle_beta   90.00
_cell.angle_gamma   90.00
#
_symmetry.space_group_name_H-M   'P 1'
#
loop_
_entity.id
_entity.type
_entity.pdbx_description
1 polymer ?
#
loop_
_entity_poly.entity_id
_entity_poly.type
_entity_poly.pdbx_seq_one_letter_code
_entity_poly.pdbx_strand_id
1 'polypeptide(L)'
;MPDQALEVRRRIRALLVELYGGDEFVSTVSDSASLRQSGVSSNALVSLLVSMEDAFGFEWDDDVEPEALRSIESLADHVLSIRG
;
A
#
# COMPACT_ATOMS: atom_id res chain seq x y z
N MET A 1 -1.04 -5.90 17.39
CA MET A 1 -2.51 -5.73 17.29
C MET A 1 -2.95 -6.22 15.91
N PRO A 2 -3.40 -7.49 15.78
CA PRO A 2 -3.73 -8.08 14.48
C PRO A 2 -4.87 -7.34 13.76
N ASP A 3 -5.77 -6.71 14.52
CA ASP A 3 -6.89 -5.94 13.99
C ASP A 3 -6.45 -4.67 13.24
N GLN A 4 -5.41 -3.97 13.72
CA GLN A 4 -4.89 -2.78 13.04
C GLN A 4 -4.22 -3.12 11.71
N ALA A 5 -3.48 -4.24 11.64
CA ALA A 5 -2.85 -4.66 10.40
C ALA A 5 -3.88 -4.96 9.31
N LEU A 6 -4.98 -5.63 9.67
CA LEU A 6 -6.10 -5.88 8.77
C LEU A 6 -6.76 -4.58 8.29
N GLU A 7 -6.94 -3.60 9.18
CA GLU A 7 -7.53 -2.31 8.84
C GLU A 7 -6.65 -1.50 7.88
N VAL A 8 -5.35 -1.43 8.15
CA VAL A 8 -4.37 -0.76 7.27
C VAL A 8 -4.34 -1.40 5.89
N ARG A 9 -4.27 -2.74 5.81
CA ARG A 9 -4.31 -3.47 4.52
C ARG A 9 -5.60 -3.21 3.75
N ARG A 10 -6.76 -3.21 4.42
CA ARG A 10 -8.04 -2.87 3.79
C ARG A 10 -8.05 -1.44 3.25
N ARG A 11 -7.47 -0.49 4.00
CA ARG A 11 -7.40 0.90 3.54
C ARG A 11 -6.46 1.05 2.34
N ILE A 12 -5.30 0.40 2.33
CA ILE A 12 -4.38 0.37 1.17
C ILE A 12 -5.08 -0.21 -0.06
N ARG A 13 -5.85 -1.30 0.12
CA ARG A 13 -6.66 -1.89 -0.96
C ARG A 13 -7.70 -0.91 -1.49
N ALA A 14 -8.41 -0.19 -0.62
CA ALA A 14 -9.36 0.83 -1.06
C ALA A 14 -8.68 1.91 -1.90
N LEU A 15 -7.51 2.41 -1.48
CA LEU A 15 -6.73 3.39 -2.27
C LEU A 15 -6.33 2.84 -3.64
N LEU A 16 -5.91 1.57 -3.70
CA LEU A 16 -5.62 0.90 -4.98
C LEU A 16 -6.87 0.83 -5.87
N VAL A 17 -8.04 0.53 -5.32
CA VAL A 17 -9.30 0.50 -6.09
C VAL A 17 -9.65 1.90 -6.61
N GLU A 18 -9.47 2.94 -5.79
CA GLU A 18 -9.70 4.33 -6.18
C GLU A 18 -8.76 4.76 -7.33
N LEU A 19 -7.50 4.32 -7.31
CA LEU A 19 -6.51 4.63 -8.34
C LEU A 19 -6.70 3.87 -9.66
N TYR A 20 -7.12 2.59 -9.58
CA TYR A 20 -7.30 1.73 -10.75
C TYR A 20 -8.73 1.73 -11.30
N GLY A 21 -9.69 2.31 -10.57
CA GLY A 21 -11.10 2.37 -10.97
C GLY A 21 -11.80 1.02 -11.03
N GLY A 22 -11.26 -0.01 -10.35
CA GLY A 22 -11.81 -1.37 -10.42
C GLY A 22 -11.36 -2.29 -9.29
N ASP A 23 -12.33 -2.98 -8.68
CA ASP A 23 -12.12 -3.91 -7.56
C ASP A 23 -11.57 -5.28 -7.99
N GLU A 24 -11.85 -5.72 -9.22
CA GLU A 24 -11.52 -7.07 -9.71
C GLU A 24 -10.01 -7.34 -9.71
N PHE A 25 -9.19 -6.36 -10.13
CA PHE A 25 -7.74 -6.47 -10.06
C PHE A 25 -7.24 -6.51 -8.62
N VAL A 26 -7.66 -5.56 -7.78
CA VAL A 26 -7.15 -5.43 -6.42
C VAL A 26 -7.55 -6.64 -5.56
N SER A 27 -8.77 -7.16 -5.73
CA SER A 27 -9.27 -8.33 -5.00
C SER A 27 -8.47 -9.61 -5.26
N THR A 28 -7.79 -9.72 -6.42
CA THR A 28 -6.98 -10.88 -6.80
C THR A 28 -5.51 -10.76 -6.43
N VAL A 29 -5.02 -9.56 -6.09
CA VAL A 29 -3.64 -9.35 -5.63
C VAL A 29 -3.48 -9.90 -4.22
N SER A 30 -2.51 -10.80 -4.00
CA SER A 30 -2.13 -11.28 -2.67
C SER A 30 -1.43 -10.19 -1.86
N ASP A 31 -1.63 -10.15 -0.54
CA ASP A 31 -1.00 -9.14 0.33
C ASP A 31 0.53 -9.19 0.26
N SER A 32 1.11 -10.39 0.09
CA SER A 32 2.54 -10.64 -0.03
C SER A 32 3.06 -10.58 -1.47
N ALA A 33 2.17 -10.44 -2.47
CA ALA A 33 2.58 -10.37 -3.85
C ALA A 33 3.26 -9.03 -4.16
N SER A 34 4.19 -9.05 -5.10
CA SER A 34 4.81 -7.83 -5.56
C SER A 34 3.83 -7.02 -6.40
N LEU A 35 3.47 -5.82 -5.95
CA LEU A 35 2.56 -4.92 -6.66
C LEU A 35 3.00 -4.70 -8.11
N ARG A 36 4.30 -4.45 -8.33
CA ARG A 36 4.87 -4.28 -9.68
C ARG A 36 4.72 -5.53 -10.56
N GLN A 37 4.95 -6.72 -10.01
CA GLN A 37 4.78 -7.96 -10.77
C GLN A 37 3.31 -8.30 -11.02
N SER A 38 2.42 -7.86 -10.13
CA SER A 38 0.98 -7.98 -10.32
C SER A 38 0.46 -7.08 -11.44
N GLY A 39 1.26 -6.13 -11.95
CA GLY A 39 0.86 -5.22 -13.02
C GLY A 39 0.65 -3.77 -12.55
N VAL A 40 0.98 -3.46 -11.30
CA VAL A 40 0.94 -2.07 -10.82
C VAL A 40 2.04 -1.28 -11.52
N SER A 41 1.65 -0.28 -12.31
CA SER A 41 2.61 0.59 -12.99
C SER A 41 3.37 1.45 -11.99
N SER A 42 4.60 1.87 -12.34
CA SER A 42 5.40 2.74 -11.48
C SER A 42 4.69 4.05 -11.13
N ASN A 43 3.95 4.64 -12.07
CA ASN A 43 3.19 5.87 -11.83
C ASN A 43 2.05 5.67 -10.83
N ALA A 44 1.34 4.54 -10.94
CA ALA A 44 0.28 4.22 -10.01
C ALA A 44 0.82 3.84 -8.62
N LEU A 45 2.00 3.22 -8.54
CA LEU A 45 2.69 3.00 -7.27
C LEU A 45 3.01 4.33 -6.61
N VAL A 46 3.62 5.28 -7.33
CA VAL A 46 3.89 6.64 -6.80
C VAL A 46 2.60 7.34 -6.37
N SER A 47 1.54 7.24 -7.16
CA SER A 47 0.23 7.81 -6.82
C SER A 47 -0.37 7.19 -5.56
N LEU A 48 -0.16 5.88 -5.34
CA LEU A 48 -0.53 5.18 -4.11
C LEU A 48 0.25 5.71 -2.92
N LEU A 49 1.57 5.88 -3.05
CA LEU A 49 2.41 6.40 -1.96
C LEU A 49 1.93 7.77 -1.49
N VAL A 50 1.68 8.70 -2.43
CA VAL A 50 1.14 10.04 -2.12
C VAL A 50 -0.25 9.95 -1.49
N SER A 51 -1.11 9.05 -1.98
CA SER A 51 -2.44 8.84 -1.39
C SER A 51 -2.38 8.25 0.02
N MET A 52 -1.35 7.44 0.32
CA MET A 52 -1.12 6.90 1.64
C MET A 52 -0.67 7.97 2.64
N GLU A 53 0.18 8.90 2.21
CA GLU A 53 0.61 10.03 3.05
C GLU A 53 -0.60 10.82 3.55
N ASP A 54 -1.52 11.18 2.64
CA ASP A 54 -2.76 11.87 2.98
C ASP A 54 -3.71 11.00 3.84
N ALA A 55 -3.90 9.73 3.46
CA ALA A 55 -4.85 8.85 4.14
C ALA A 55 -4.42 8.45 5.56
N PHE A 56 -3.11 8.36 5.82
CA PHE A 56 -2.57 7.91 7.10
C PHE A 56 -1.93 9.04 7.91
N GLY A 57 -1.70 10.21 7.30
CA GLY A 57 -1.16 11.41 7.95
C GLY A 57 0.33 11.33 8.25
N PHE A 58 1.13 10.82 7.29
CA PHE A 58 2.59 10.73 7.40
C PHE A 58 3.26 11.14 6.09
N GLU A 59 4.58 11.28 6.09
CA GLU A 59 5.40 11.54 4.90
C GLU A 59 6.40 10.39 4.72
N TRP A 60 6.61 9.94 3.48
CA TRP A 60 7.62 8.90 3.21
C TRP A 60 9.02 9.46 3.40
N ASP A 61 9.91 8.64 3.97
CA ASP A 61 11.33 8.97 4.04
C ASP A 61 11.96 8.88 2.63
N ASP A 62 12.83 9.83 2.28
CA ASP A 62 13.59 9.80 1.02
C ASP A 62 14.47 8.54 0.92
N ASP A 63 14.87 7.98 2.06
CA ASP A 63 15.67 6.75 2.16
C ASP A 63 14.81 5.46 2.27
N VAL A 64 13.51 5.52 1.95
CA VAL A 64 12.64 4.34 2.04
C VAL A 64 13.15 3.17 1.18
N GLU A 65 13.32 2.02 1.80
CA GLU A 65 13.82 0.83 1.10
C GLU A 65 12.80 0.35 0.05
N PRO A 66 13.25 -0.04 -1.16
CA PRO A 66 12.36 -0.55 -2.21
C PRO A 66 11.54 -1.78 -1.79
N GLU A 67 12.02 -2.50 -0.79
CA GLU A 67 11.38 -3.68 -0.20
C GLU A 67 10.14 -3.30 0.62
N ALA A 68 10.16 -2.14 1.30
CA ALA A 68 8.99 -1.60 2.02
C ALA A 68 7.83 -1.27 1.07
N LEU A 69 8.13 -0.95 -0.19
CA LEU A 69 7.17 -0.56 -1.23
C LEU A 69 6.76 -1.73 -2.14
N ARG A 70 7.20 -2.95 -1.83
CA ARG A 70 7.08 -4.09 -2.73
C ARG A 70 5.69 -4.71 -2.72
N SER A 71 5.03 -4.75 -1.57
CA SER A 71 3.78 -5.50 -1.33
C SER A 71 2.84 -4.75 -0.39
N ILE A 72 1.55 -5.13 -0.37
CA ILE A 72 0.55 -4.53 0.54
C ILE A 72 0.93 -4.80 2.00
N GLU A 73 1.47 -5.99 2.28
CA GLU A 73 1.97 -6.34 3.61
C GLU A 73 3.10 -5.42 4.05
N SER A 74 4.12 -5.23 3.20
CA SER A 74 5.25 -4.34 3.49
C SER A 74 4.83 -2.89 3.73
N LEU A 75 3.88 -2.39 2.92
CA LEU A 75 3.29 -1.06 3.08
C LEU A 75 2.53 -0.95 4.42
N ALA A 76 1.78 -1.98 4.79
CA ALA A 76 1.04 -2.01 6.04
C ALA A 76 1.99 -2.05 7.25
N ASP A 77 3.03 -2.87 7.20
CA ASP A 77 4.06 -2.94 8.25
C ASP A 77 4.75 -1.60 8.45
N HIS A 78 5.05 -0.87 7.37
CA HIS A 78 5.63 0.47 7.46
C HIS A 78 4.71 1.45 8.19
N VAL A 79 3.42 1.52 7.79
CA VAL A 79 2.43 2.38 8.45
C VAL A 79 2.27 2.03 9.94
N LEU A 80 2.27 0.74 10.28
CA LEU A 80 2.20 0.28 11.66
C LEU A 80 3.45 0.66 12.46
N SER A 81 4.63 0.63 11.82
CA SER A 81 5.89 1.02 12.46
C SER A 81 5.93 2.52 12.78
N ILE A 82 5.25 3.37 12.01
CA ILE A 82 5.15 4.82 12.26
C ILE A 82 4.15 5.12 13.37
N ARG A 83 3.07 4.33 13.47
CA ARG A 83 1.99 4.52 14.45
C ARG A 83 2.25 3.84 15.80
N GLY A 84 3.38 3.15 15.94
CA GLY A 84 3.82 2.43 17.14
C GLY A 84 4.40 3.33 18.22
#